data_AF-A0A9W8EZQ3-F1
#
_entry.id   AF-A0A9W8EZQ3-F1
#
_cell.length_a   1.000
_cell.length_b   1.000
_cell.length_c   1.000
_cell.angle_alpha   90.00
_cell.angle_beta   90.00
_cell.angle_gamma   90.00
#
_symmetry.space_group_name_H-M   'P 1'
#
loop_
_entity.id
_entity.type
_entity.pdbx_description
1 polymer ?
#
loop_
_entity_poly.entity_id
_entity_poly.type
_entity_poly.pdbx_seq_one_letter_code
_entity_poly.pdbx_strand_id
1 'polypeptide(L)'
;MNRVLNRQTALFATTASRRLTTSAVLQKYKKQYYVDPDPQIGDYPNLPHIKAEERPQNGWWDRQNRRNFGEPIHEHDEVLNMRSPTVYRSPGWKVVGRMWAGVIVTIGSIYYIISQARAERPYMRAFYPNGLKDELGGVPARTMADAIREASA
;
A
#
# COMPACT_ATOMS: atom_id res chain seq x y z
N MET A 1 -62.17 38.93 -12.29
CA MET A 1 -61.55 37.75 -12.94
C MET A 1 -60.35 37.31 -12.13
N ASN A 2 -60.35 36.03 -11.78
CA ASN A 2 -59.63 35.37 -10.69
C ASN A 2 -58.10 35.40 -10.81
N ARG A 3 -57.39 35.68 -9.71
CA ARG A 3 -56.02 35.22 -9.48
C ARG A 3 -56.04 34.14 -8.40
N VAL A 4 -55.94 32.89 -8.84
CA VAL A 4 -55.87 31.70 -7.98
C VAL A 4 -54.47 31.63 -7.36
N LEU A 5 -54.42 31.69 -6.03
CA LEU A 5 -53.23 31.43 -5.22
C LEU A 5 -52.89 29.93 -5.28
N ASN A 6 -51.82 29.60 -5.98
CA ASN A 6 -51.31 28.23 -6.08
C ASN A 6 -50.57 27.89 -4.77
N ARG A 7 -51.26 27.27 -3.80
CA ARG A 7 -50.64 26.76 -2.57
C ARG A 7 -49.98 25.41 -2.89
N GLN A 8 -48.66 25.40 -3.02
CA GLN A 8 -47.90 24.15 -3.03
C GLN A 8 -47.98 23.51 -1.64
N THR A 9 -48.65 22.38 -1.55
CA THR A 9 -48.68 21.53 -0.36
C THR A 9 -47.32 20.84 -0.23
N ALA A 10 -46.52 21.26 0.75
CA ALA A 10 -45.32 20.53 1.14
C ALA A 10 -45.75 19.19 1.76
N LEU A 11 -45.56 18.10 1.03
CA LEU A 11 -45.65 16.74 1.58
C LEU A 11 -44.47 16.55 2.53
N PHE A 12 -44.71 16.68 3.84
CA PHE A 12 -43.76 16.24 4.85
C PHE A 12 -43.66 14.72 4.78
N ALA A 13 -42.67 14.21 4.04
CA ALA A 13 -42.28 12.82 4.11
C ALA A 13 -41.74 12.55 5.51
N THR A 14 -42.57 11.98 6.38
CA THR A 14 -42.16 11.39 7.64
C THR A 14 -41.13 10.31 7.33
N THR A 15 -39.85 10.64 7.53
CA THR A 15 -38.75 9.70 7.36
C THR A 15 -38.85 8.70 8.51
N ALA A 16 -39.55 7.59 8.26
CA ALA A 16 -39.60 6.48 9.19
C ALA A 16 -38.18 5.93 9.35
N SER A 17 -37.54 6.34 10.44
CA SER A 17 -36.23 5.84 10.86
C SER A 17 -36.32 4.31 10.96
N ARG A 18 -35.76 3.58 9.99
CA ARG A 18 -35.70 2.11 10.05
C ARG A 18 -34.80 1.72 11.22
N ARG A 19 -35.41 1.41 12.36
CA ARG A 19 -34.72 0.71 13.45
C ARG A 19 -34.44 -0.70 12.94
N LEU A 20 -33.16 -1.00 12.69
CA LEU A 20 -32.73 -2.35 12.35
C LEU A 20 -33.12 -3.28 13.49
N THR A 21 -33.83 -4.36 13.18
CA THR A 21 -34.09 -5.44 14.13
C THR A 21 -32.77 -6.12 14.50
N THR A 22 -32.67 -6.63 15.73
CA THR A 22 -31.47 -7.29 16.26
C THR A 22 -30.98 -8.42 15.35
N SER A 23 -31.91 -9.11 14.67
CA SER A 23 -31.62 -10.16 13.70
C SER A 23 -30.91 -9.63 12.43
N ALA A 24 -31.35 -8.49 11.88
CA ALA A 24 -30.73 -7.90 10.70
C ALA A 24 -29.31 -7.39 10.98
N VAL A 25 -29.08 -6.83 12.18
CA VAL A 25 -27.74 -6.42 12.64
C VAL A 25 -26.82 -7.63 12.79
N LEU A 26 -27.30 -8.70 13.43
CA LEU A 26 -26.54 -9.95 13.58
C LEU A 26 -26.20 -10.58 12.23
N GLN A 27 -27.12 -10.57 11.26
CA GLN A 27 -26.86 -11.09 9.92
C GLN A 27 -25.81 -10.26 9.17
N LYS A 28 -25.88 -8.93 9.27
CA LYS A 28 -24.85 -8.04 8.70
C LYS A 28 -23.49 -8.27 9.36
N TYR A 29 -23.47 -8.40 10.69
CA TYR A 29 -22.27 -8.69 11.46
C TYR A 29 -21.64 -10.02 11.05
N LYS A 30 -22.43 -11.10 11.00
CA LYS A 30 -21.94 -12.41 10.56
C LYS A 30 -21.37 -12.34 9.14
N LYS A 31 -22.09 -11.73 8.21
CA LYS A 31 -21.62 -11.60 6.82
C LYS A 31 -20.28 -10.86 6.71
N GLN A 32 -20.00 -9.91 7.60
CA GLN A 32 -18.83 -9.05 7.50
C GLN A 32 -17.63 -9.54 8.30
N TYR A 33 -17.85 -10.20 9.45
CA TYR A 33 -16.79 -10.51 10.41
C TYR A 33 -16.70 -11.98 10.82
N TYR A 34 -17.66 -12.82 10.41
CA TYR A 34 -17.62 -14.24 10.74
C TYR A 34 -16.56 -14.92 9.88
N VAL A 35 -15.59 -15.53 10.56
CA VAL A 35 -14.61 -16.44 9.97
C VAL A 35 -15.05 -17.86 10.33
N ASP A 36 -14.88 -18.81 9.41
CA ASP A 36 -15.19 -20.20 9.73
C ASP A 36 -14.30 -20.67 10.90
N PRO A 37 -14.89 -21.31 11.94
CA PRO A 37 -14.14 -21.69 13.12
C PRO A 37 -13.06 -22.70 12.75
N ASP A 38 -11.83 -22.43 13.19
CA ASP A 38 -10.72 -23.37 13.03
C ASP A 38 -11.01 -24.63 13.85
N PRO A 39 -11.01 -25.84 13.24
CA PRO A 39 -11.22 -27.09 13.98
C PRO A 39 -10.20 -27.34 15.10
N GLN A 40 -9.05 -26.66 15.12
CA GLN A 40 -8.02 -26.81 16.16
C GLN A 40 -8.27 -25.95 17.42
N ILE A 41 -9.16 -24.96 17.35
CA ILE A 41 -9.38 -23.97 18.41
C ILE A 41 -10.24 -24.50 19.57
N GLY A 42 -11.03 -25.56 19.35
CA GLY A 42 -11.93 -26.11 20.37
C GLY A 42 -13.10 -25.17 20.70
N ASP A 43 -13.36 -24.93 21.99
CA ASP A 43 -14.51 -24.17 22.50
C ASP A 43 -14.27 -22.66 22.63
N TYR A 44 -13.18 -22.14 22.06
CA TYR A 44 -12.89 -20.70 22.13
C TYR A 44 -13.95 -19.89 21.36
N PRO A 45 -14.39 -18.72 21.87
CA PRO A 45 -15.40 -17.92 21.18
C PRO A 45 -14.86 -17.33 19.87
N ASN A 46 -15.63 -17.48 18.80
CA ASN A 46 -15.34 -16.88 17.50
C ASN A 46 -15.62 -15.36 17.54
N LEU A 47 -14.55 -14.57 17.62
CA LEU A 47 -14.58 -13.12 17.74
C LEU A 47 -14.49 -12.44 16.37
N PRO A 48 -14.99 -11.20 16.22
CA PRO A 48 -14.95 -10.52 14.94
C PRO A 48 -13.50 -10.17 14.56
N HIS A 49 -13.15 -10.40 13.30
CA HIS A 49 -11.83 -10.12 12.77
C HIS A 49 -11.61 -8.61 12.50
N ILE A 50 -11.55 -7.82 13.57
CA ILE A 50 -11.39 -6.36 13.55
C ILE A 50 -10.08 -5.99 14.23
N LYS A 51 -9.29 -5.12 13.58
CA LYS A 51 -8.04 -4.61 14.13
C LYS A 51 -8.31 -3.72 15.34
N ALA A 52 -7.48 -3.84 16.38
CA ALA A 52 -7.54 -2.97 17.55
C ALA A 52 -7.38 -1.49 17.18
N GLU A 53 -6.72 -1.18 16.06
CA GLU A 53 -6.58 0.18 15.51
C GLU A 53 -7.93 0.85 15.17
N GLU A 54 -8.95 0.08 14.81
CA GLU A 54 -10.27 0.62 14.47
C GLU A 54 -11.08 1.07 15.70
N ARG A 55 -10.70 0.58 16.89
CA ARG A 55 -11.34 0.98 18.14
C ARG A 55 -11.05 2.46 18.44
N PRO A 56 -11.96 3.20 19.11
CA PRO A 56 -11.71 4.57 19.53
C PRO A 56 -10.44 4.71 20.39
N GLN A 57 -9.78 5.86 20.36
CA GLN A 57 -8.48 6.06 21.02
C GLN A 57 -8.53 6.03 22.56
N ASN A 58 -9.67 6.41 23.16
CA ASN A 58 -9.83 6.57 24.60
C ASN A 58 -10.94 5.65 25.14
N GLY A 59 -10.96 5.43 26.46
CA GLY A 59 -12.01 4.65 27.14
C GLY A 59 -11.63 3.20 27.47
N TRP A 60 -10.33 2.87 27.45
CA TRP A 60 -9.82 1.52 27.68
C TRP A 60 -9.00 1.44 28.96
N TRP A 61 -9.08 0.30 29.64
CA TRP A 61 -8.19 -0.01 30.77
C TRP A 61 -6.73 -0.12 30.29
N ASP A 62 -6.47 -0.90 29.24
CA ASP A 62 -5.20 -0.89 28.51
C ASP A 62 -5.28 0.12 27.36
N ARG A 63 -4.68 1.29 27.56
CA ARG A 63 -4.64 2.36 26.57
C ARG A 63 -3.77 2.05 25.35
N GLN A 64 -2.74 1.21 25.49
CA GLN A 64 -1.82 0.91 24.39
C GLN A 64 -2.47 -0.05 23.39
N ASN A 65 -3.09 -1.12 23.87
CA ASN A 65 -3.73 -2.11 23.01
C ASN A 65 -5.22 -1.87 22.78
N ARG A 66 -5.80 -0.81 23.38
CA ARG A 66 -7.23 -0.47 23.32
C ARG A 66 -8.11 -1.67 23.71
N ARG A 67 -7.92 -2.16 24.95
CA ARG A 67 -8.59 -3.35 25.50
C ARG A 67 -9.03 -3.14 26.95
N ASN A 68 -10.12 -3.79 27.34
CA ASN A 68 -10.59 -3.81 28.72
C ASN A 68 -10.16 -5.08 29.47
N PHE A 69 -10.07 -5.00 30.79
CA PHE A 69 -9.73 -6.17 31.61
C PHE A 69 -10.87 -7.21 31.55
N GLY A 70 -10.54 -8.48 31.33
CA GLY A 70 -11.51 -9.57 31.21
C GLY A 70 -12.24 -9.65 29.86
N GLU A 71 -11.91 -8.78 28.89
CA GLU A 71 -12.40 -8.92 27.51
C GLU A 71 -11.76 -10.17 26.86
N PRO A 72 -12.53 -11.04 26.19
CA PRO A 72 -11.98 -12.17 25.46
C PRO A 72 -11.09 -11.67 24.30
N ILE A 73 -9.97 -12.36 24.10
CA ILE A 73 -8.93 -12.00 23.13
C ILE A 73 -9.25 -12.72 21.81
N HIS A 74 -8.99 -12.13 20.64
CA HIS A 74 -9.22 -12.86 19.38
C HIS A 74 -8.16 -13.96 19.18
N GLU A 75 -8.52 -15.06 18.53
CA GLU A 75 -7.58 -16.17 18.28
C GLU A 75 -6.30 -15.70 17.55
N HIS A 76 -6.44 -14.76 16.61
CA HIS A 76 -5.32 -14.14 15.87
C HIS A 76 -4.95 -12.76 16.42
N ASP A 77 -4.88 -12.60 17.74
CA ASP A 77 -4.53 -11.31 18.39
C ASP A 77 -3.18 -10.78 17.92
N GLU A 78 -2.22 -11.66 17.63
CA GLU A 78 -0.90 -11.27 17.11
C GLU A 78 -0.95 -10.50 15.79
N VAL A 79 -1.95 -10.77 14.94
CA VAL A 79 -2.21 -10.09 13.67
C VAL A 79 -3.20 -8.96 13.85
N LEU A 80 -4.11 -9.01 14.83
CA LEU A 80 -5.15 -8.00 15.03
C LEU A 80 -4.81 -6.91 16.05
N ASN A 81 -3.77 -7.10 16.85
CA ASN A 81 -3.37 -6.15 17.88
C ASN A 81 -2.90 -4.80 17.30
N MET A 82 -2.69 -3.84 18.20
CA MET A 82 -2.19 -2.51 17.84
C MET A 82 -0.76 -2.52 17.27
N ARG A 83 0.04 -3.53 17.62
CA ARG A 83 1.43 -3.65 17.19
C ARG A 83 1.56 -4.24 15.77
N SER A 84 0.45 -4.71 15.23
CA SER A 84 0.39 -5.25 13.88
C SER A 84 0.50 -4.16 12.84
N PRO A 85 0.84 -4.51 11.58
CA PRO A 85 0.77 -3.56 10.48
C PRO A 85 -0.61 -2.90 10.41
N THR A 86 -0.59 -1.57 10.27
CA THR A 86 -1.77 -0.69 10.19
C THR A 86 -2.62 -0.99 8.96
N VAL A 87 -3.93 -0.76 9.07
CA VAL A 87 -4.85 -0.88 7.94
C VAL A 87 -4.84 0.40 7.11
N TYR A 88 -4.24 0.36 5.93
CA TYR A 88 -4.20 1.51 5.04
C TYR A 88 -5.48 1.63 4.20
N ARG A 89 -6.22 2.73 4.36
CA ARG A 89 -7.48 3.02 3.61
C ARG A 89 -7.20 3.56 2.18
N SER A 90 -6.18 3.04 1.50
CA SER A 90 -5.84 3.46 0.13
C SER A 90 -6.70 2.80 -0.93
N PRO A 91 -6.64 3.30 -2.18
CA PRO A 91 -7.01 2.49 -3.33
C PRO A 91 -6.39 1.09 -3.23
N GLY A 92 -7.15 0.08 -3.65
CA GLY A 92 -6.76 -1.32 -3.47
C GLY A 92 -5.41 -1.67 -4.10
N TRP A 93 -4.80 -2.75 -3.61
CA TRP A 93 -3.43 -3.18 -3.98
C TRP A 93 -3.15 -3.18 -5.50
N LYS A 94 -4.15 -3.54 -6.32
CA LYS A 94 -4.04 -3.53 -7.79
C LYS A 94 -3.73 -2.14 -8.35
N VAL A 95 -4.34 -1.09 -7.80
CA VAL A 95 -4.13 0.29 -8.24
C VAL A 95 -2.74 0.76 -7.84
N VAL A 96 -2.34 0.51 -6.59
CA VAL A 96 -1.01 0.86 -6.07
C VAL A 96 0.08 0.15 -6.88
N GLY A 97 -0.09 -1.15 -7.16
CA GLY A 97 0.84 -1.92 -7.98
C GLY A 97 0.98 -1.35 -9.40
N ARG A 98 -0.14 -0.92 -10.02
CA ARG A 98 -0.10 -0.27 -11.34
C ARG A 98 0.63 1.07 -11.31
N MET A 99 0.44 1.87 -10.25
CA MET A 99 1.14 3.15 -10.10
C MET A 99 2.65 2.93 -9.97
N TRP A 100 3.07 1.98 -9.14
CA TRP A 100 4.49 1.63 -8.99
C TRP A 100 5.11 1.08 -10.28
N ALA A 101 4.42 0.18 -10.98
CA ALA A 101 4.88 -0.31 -12.27
C ALA A 101 5.04 0.84 -13.28
N GLY A 102 4.09 1.78 -13.31
CA GLY A 102 4.17 2.98 -14.15
C GLY A 102 5.40 3.84 -13.84
N VAL A 103 5.69 4.09 -12.56
CA VAL A 103 6.87 4.85 -12.13
C VAL A 103 8.17 4.15 -12.57
N ILE A 104 8.29 2.84 -12.29
CA ILE A 104 9.50 2.07 -12.62
C ILE A 104 9.73 2.03 -14.13
N VAL A 105 8.69 1.76 -14.92
CA VAL A 105 8.77 1.71 -16.38
C VAL A 105 9.12 3.08 -16.95
N THR A 106 8.57 4.16 -16.40
CA THR A 106 8.85 5.53 -16.87
C THR A 106 10.30 5.92 -16.60
N ILE A 107 10.79 5.69 -15.39
CA ILE A 107 12.19 6.00 -15.05
C ILE A 107 13.14 5.13 -15.88
N GLY A 108 12.84 3.84 -15.98
CA GLY A 108 13.65 2.90 -16.76
C GLY A 108 13.70 3.24 -18.25
N SER A 109 12.57 3.62 -18.85
CA SER A 109 12.51 3.97 -20.27
C SER A 109 13.25 5.28 -20.56
N ILE A 110 13.11 6.30 -19.70
CA ILE A 110 13.86 7.55 -19.83
C ILE A 110 15.36 7.29 -19.75
N TYR A 111 15.81 6.51 -18.75
CA TYR A 111 17.22 6.17 -18.62
C TYR A 111 17.75 5.40 -19.84
N TYR A 112 16.97 4.45 -20.36
CA TYR A 112 17.30 3.70 -21.56
C TYR A 112 17.44 4.61 -22.79
N ILE A 113 16.49 5.51 -23.03
CA ILE A 113 16.54 6.48 -24.13
C ILE A 113 17.77 7.38 -24.00
N ILE A 114 18.01 7.92 -22.81
CA ILE A 114 19.20 8.74 -22.55
C ILE A 114 20.48 7.94 -22.83
N SER A 115 20.53 6.64 -22.51
CA SER A 115 21.72 5.81 -22.77
C SER A 115 22.04 5.64 -24.25
N GLN A 116 21.02 5.57 -25.12
CA GLN A 116 21.18 5.43 -26.56
C GLN A 116 21.45 6.77 -27.27
N ALA A 117 20.86 7.85 -26.74
CA ALA A 117 20.98 9.20 -27.32
C ALA A 117 22.19 9.99 -26.81
N ARG A 118 23.13 9.37 -26.07
CA ARG A 118 24.31 10.09 -25.59
C ARG A 118 25.22 10.44 -26.76
N ALA A 119 25.52 11.73 -26.89
CA ALA A 119 26.61 12.18 -27.76
C ALA A 119 27.94 11.55 -27.31
N GLU A 120 28.79 11.29 -28.29
CA GLU A 120 30.17 10.88 -28.02
C GLU A 120 30.90 11.93 -27.18
N ARG A 121 31.83 11.45 -26.36
CA ARG A 121 32.55 12.31 -25.43
C ARG A 121 33.53 13.16 -26.24
N PRO A 122 33.58 14.49 -26.07
CA PRO A 122 34.45 15.37 -26.84
C PRO A 122 35.93 15.29 -26.41
N TYR A 123 36.32 14.26 -25.66
CA TYR A 123 37.65 14.08 -25.10
C TYR A 123 38.07 12.62 -25.18
N MET A 124 39.37 12.42 -25.42
CA MET A 124 39.98 11.09 -25.35
C MET A 124 39.95 10.59 -23.90
N ARG A 125 39.67 9.30 -23.71
CA ARG A 125 39.65 8.71 -22.37
C ARG A 125 41.06 8.66 -21.79
N ALA A 126 41.14 8.69 -20.45
CA ALA A 126 42.39 8.50 -19.75
C ALA A 126 43.06 7.18 -20.17
N PHE A 127 44.35 7.26 -20.46
CA PHE A 127 45.20 6.15 -20.86
C PHE A 127 46.40 6.08 -19.92
N TYR A 128 46.94 4.88 -19.77
CA TYR A 128 48.06 4.63 -18.86
C TYR A 128 49.22 3.96 -19.60
N PRO A 129 50.48 4.22 -19.19
CA PRO A 129 51.63 3.51 -19.74
C PRO A 129 51.49 2.01 -19.49
N ASN A 130 51.66 1.21 -20.55
CA ASN A 130 51.43 -0.24 -20.57
C ASN A 130 50.06 -0.71 -20.03
N GLY A 131 49.06 0.18 -19.93
CA GLY A 131 47.77 -0.13 -19.33
C GLY A 131 47.85 -0.57 -17.86
N LEU A 132 48.92 -0.22 -17.15
CA LEU A 132 49.15 -0.66 -15.75
C LEU A 132 49.06 -2.19 -15.56
N LYS A 133 49.39 -2.98 -16.59
CA LYS A 133 49.30 -4.45 -16.56
C LYS A 133 49.99 -5.07 -15.35
N ASP A 134 51.17 -4.58 -15.01
CA ASP A 134 51.99 -5.14 -13.93
C ASP A 134 51.34 -4.88 -12.55
N GLU A 135 50.71 -3.71 -12.39
CA GLU A 135 50.02 -3.32 -11.16
C GLU A 135 48.61 -3.92 -11.03
N LEU A 136 47.93 -4.21 -12.15
CA LEU A 136 46.58 -4.80 -12.19
C LEU A 136 46.57 -6.34 -12.21
N GLY A 137 47.70 -6.98 -11.91
CA GLY A 137 47.78 -8.45 -11.87
C GLY A 137 47.68 -9.12 -13.24
N GLY A 138 48.21 -8.46 -14.28
CA GLY A 138 48.32 -8.98 -15.64
C GLY A 138 47.17 -8.62 -16.57
N VAL A 139 46.07 -8.05 -16.06
CA VAL A 139 44.96 -7.55 -16.89
C VAL A 139 45.23 -6.08 -17.24
N PRO A 140 45.47 -5.74 -18.52
CA PRO A 140 45.62 -4.34 -18.90
C PRO A 140 44.36 -3.54 -18.62
N ALA A 141 44.53 -2.39 -17.99
CA ALA A 141 43.66 -1.25 -18.20
C ALA A 141 43.86 -0.66 -19.62
N ARG A 142 43.23 0.48 -19.90
CA ARG A 142 43.23 1.10 -21.23
C ARG A 142 44.63 1.61 -21.63
N THR A 143 45.16 1.14 -22.76
CA THR A 143 46.42 1.63 -23.32
C THR A 143 46.21 2.87 -24.21
N MET A 144 47.29 3.58 -24.55
CA MET A 144 47.24 4.74 -25.45
C MET A 144 46.67 4.37 -26.83
N ALA A 145 47.06 3.21 -27.36
CA ALA A 145 46.56 2.72 -28.65
C ALA A 145 45.04 2.48 -28.61
N ASP A 146 44.52 1.91 -27.51
CA ASP A 146 43.09 1.67 -27.33
C ASP A 146 42.30 2.99 -27.22
N ALA A 147 42.86 3.98 -26.54
CA ALA A 147 42.24 5.29 -26.39
C ALA A 147 42.15 6.05 -27.72
N ILE A 148 43.19 5.97 -28.55
CA ILE A 148 43.20 6.56 -29.89
C ILE A 148 42.18 5.86 -30.81
N ARG A 149 42.14 4.53 -30.78
CA ARG A 149 41.18 3.75 -31.57
C ARG A 149 39.73 4.07 -31.22
N GLU A 150 39.44 4.29 -29.94
CA GLU A 150 38.11 4.68 -29.45
C GLU A 150 37.76 6.14 -29.82
N ALA A 151 38.75 7.03 -29.94
CA ALA A 151 38.53 8.43 -30.33
C ALA A 151 38.44 8.64 -31.84
N SER A 152 38.94 7.70 -32.64
CA SER A 152 38.88 7.73 -34.11
C SER A 152 37.65 7.04 -34.71
N ALA A 153 36.90 6.31 -33.88
CA ALA A 153 35.68 5.59 -34.25
C ALA A 153 34.47 6.51 -34.07
#